data_AF-A0A840KIT3-F1
#
_entry.id   AF-A0A840KIT3-F1
#
_cell.length_a   1.000
_cell.length_b   1.000
_cell.length_c   1.000
_cell.angle_alpha   90.00
_cell.angle_beta   90.00
_cell.angle_gamma   90.00
#
_symmetry.space_group_name_H-M   'P 1'
#
loop_
_entity.id
_entity.type
_entity.pdbx_description
1 polymer ?
#
loop_
_entity_poly.entity_id
_entity_poly.type
_entity_poly.pdbx_seq_one_letter_code
_entity_poly.pdbx_strand_id
1 'polypeptide(L)'
;MIDILMSANAETVDYQFCQIFKTLGIRNQKNYYRINPSLRKASSEMDDASERNIEKLIQAGLSYVDENKEMLDQLVRKLIYNKI
;
A
#
# COMPACT_ATOMS: atom_id res chain seq x y z
N MET A 1 -11.84 -14.25 -11.58
CA MET A 1 -12.66 -14.46 -10.36
C MET A 1 -11.80 -14.27 -9.11
N ILE A 2 -10.62 -14.90 -9.04
CA ILE A 2 -9.65 -14.73 -7.95
C ILE A 2 -9.26 -13.26 -7.76
N ASP A 3 -8.98 -12.50 -8.82
CA ASP A 3 -8.58 -11.09 -8.71
C ASP A 3 -9.64 -10.20 -8.07
N ILE A 4 -10.92 -10.47 -8.36
CA ILE A 4 -12.06 -9.74 -7.78
C ILE A 4 -12.15 -10.06 -6.29
N LEU A 5 -12.01 -11.32 -5.90
CA LEU A 5 -12.05 -11.74 -4.50
C LEU A 5 -10.86 -11.18 -3.71
N MET A 6 -9.66 -11.19 -4.29
CA MET A 6 -8.46 -10.63 -3.68
C MET A 6 -8.57 -9.12 -3.52
N SER A 7 -9.10 -8.41 -4.53
CA SER A 7 -9.37 -6.97 -4.45
C SER A 7 -10.42 -6.66 -3.39
N ALA A 8 -11.53 -7.41 -3.36
CA ALA A 8 -12.57 -7.24 -2.37
C ALA A 8 -12.07 -7.51 -0.94
N ASN A 9 -11.21 -8.51 -0.77
CA ASN A 9 -10.55 -8.80 0.51
C ASN A 9 -9.68 -7.62 0.93
N ALA A 10 -8.81 -7.12 0.05
CA ALA A 10 -7.92 -6.00 0.33
C ALA A 10 -8.69 -4.74 0.77
N GLU A 11 -9.80 -4.41 0.10
CA GLU A 11 -10.66 -3.28 0.47
C GLU A 11 -11.40 -3.51 1.80
N THR A 12 -11.88 -4.73 2.04
CA THR A 12 -12.60 -5.06 3.28
C THR A 12 -11.66 -4.99 4.49
N VAL A 13 -10.45 -5.52 4.37
CA VAL A 13 -9.42 -5.47 5.41
C VAL A 13 -9.03 -4.02 5.68
N ASP A 14 -8.82 -3.22 4.63
CA ASP A 14 -8.51 -1.79 4.80
C ASP A 14 -9.62 -1.05 5.56
N TYR A 15 -10.87 -1.28 5.19
CA TYR A 15 -12.01 -0.69 5.88
C TYR A 15 -12.04 -1.10 7.36
N GLN A 16 -11.85 -2.38 7.67
CA GLN A 16 -11.80 -2.87 9.05
C GLN A 16 -10.71 -2.19 9.86
N PHE A 17 -9.49 -2.10 9.33
CA PHE A 17 -8.38 -1.40 10.02
C PHE A 17 -8.67 0.08 10.20
N CYS A 18 -9.24 0.76 9.20
CA CYS A 18 -9.67 2.14 9.34
C CYS A 18 -10.68 2.31 10.50
N GLN A 19 -11.64 1.40 10.66
CA GLN A 19 -12.57 1.45 11.79
C GLN A 19 -11.88 1.21 13.13
N ILE A 20 -10.99 0.21 13.22
CA ILE A 20 -10.24 -0.09 14.45
C ILE A 20 -9.42 1.13 14.89
N PHE A 21 -8.63 1.72 13.98
CA PHE A 21 -7.78 2.85 14.32
C PHE A 21 -8.58 4.11 14.68
N LYS A 22 -9.78 4.32 14.11
CA LYS A 22 -10.68 5.40 14.52
C LYS A 22 -11.14 5.32 15.98
N THR A 23 -11.11 4.12 16.59
CA THR A 23 -11.47 3.95 18.01
C THR A 23 -10.34 4.35 18.97
N LEU A 24 -9.11 4.52 18.46
CA LEU A 24 -7.96 4.92 19.26
C LEU A 24 -7.99 6.43 19.56
N GLY A 25 -7.29 6.85 20.62
CA GLY A 25 -7.14 8.28 20.92
C GLY A 25 -6.51 9.07 19.75
N ILE A 26 -6.73 10.39 19.73
CA ILE A 26 -6.37 11.32 18.63
C ILE A 26 -4.93 11.13 18.12
N ARG A 27 -4.00 10.83 19.01
CA ARG A 27 -2.60 10.59 18.65
C ARG A 27 -2.40 9.31 17.82
N ASN A 28 -3.14 8.25 18.13
CA ASN A 28 -2.94 6.92 17.58
C ASN A 28 -3.87 6.59 16.40
N GLN A 29 -4.96 7.35 16.20
CA GLN A 29 -5.86 7.14 15.07
C GLN A 29 -5.19 7.31 13.69
N LYS A 30 -4.06 8.04 13.63
CA LYS A 30 -3.26 8.27 12.41
C LYS A 30 -2.07 7.30 12.28
N ASN A 31 -2.11 6.17 12.98
CA ASN A 31 -1.00 5.20 12.98
C ASN A 31 -1.14 4.08 11.95
N TYR A 32 -2.26 4.01 11.23
CA TYR A 32 -2.46 3.08 10.14
C TYR A 32 -2.13 3.73 8.80
N TYR A 33 -1.30 3.05 8.00
CA TYR A 33 -0.88 3.47 6.67
C TYR A 33 -1.07 2.30 5.70
N ARG A 34 -1.87 2.49 4.64
CA ARG A 34 -2.07 1.50 3.58
C ARG A 34 -1.14 1.80 2.41
N ILE A 35 -0.12 0.98 2.23
CA ILE A 35 0.77 1.02 1.06
C ILE A 35 0.19 0.07 0.01
N ASN A 36 -0.48 0.61 -1.00
CA ASN A 36 -1.15 -0.17 -2.04
C ASN A 36 -0.95 0.47 -3.42
N PRO A 37 0.19 0.23 -4.09
CA PRO A 37 0.45 0.76 -5.42
C PRO A 37 -0.55 0.24 -6.47
N SER A 38 -0.99 1.12 -7.37
CA SER A 38 -1.75 0.69 -8.56
C SER A 38 -0.84 -0.02 -9.55
N LEU A 39 -1.35 -1.09 -10.19
CA LEU A 39 -0.61 -1.84 -11.21
C LEU A 39 -0.36 -1.04 -12.51
N ARG A 40 -1.09 0.06 -12.73
CA ARG A 40 -0.97 0.90 -13.94
C ARG A 40 -1.03 0.10 -15.25
N LYS A 41 0.13 -0.14 -15.87
CA LYS A 41 0.30 -0.83 -17.16
C LYS A 41 0.77 -2.28 -17.00
N ALA A 42 1.05 -2.72 -15.77
CA ALA A 42 1.39 -4.10 -15.45
C ALA A 42 0.16 -5.00 -15.59
N SER A 43 0.41 -6.27 -15.88
CA SER A 43 -0.58 -7.34 -15.84
C SER A 43 -1.04 -7.55 -14.40
N SER A 44 -2.33 -7.88 -14.24
CA SER A 44 -2.89 -8.32 -12.97
C SER A 44 -2.67 -9.81 -12.70
N GLU A 45 -2.27 -10.58 -13.71
CA GLU A 45 -2.00 -12.01 -13.58
C GLU A 45 -0.81 -12.23 -12.65
N MET A 46 -1.03 -12.95 -11.55
CA MET A 46 -0.03 -13.13 -10.49
C MET A 46 1.14 -14.04 -10.89
N ASP A 47 0.96 -14.86 -11.91
CA ASP A 47 1.95 -15.80 -12.45
C ASP A 47 2.66 -15.27 -13.71
N ASP A 48 2.32 -14.06 -14.18
CA ASP A 48 3.02 -13.40 -15.29
C ASP A 48 4.39 -12.88 -14.83
N ALA A 49 5.36 -13.79 -14.82
CA ALA A 49 6.77 -13.53 -14.56
C ALA A 49 7.57 -13.16 -15.82
N SER A 50 6.90 -12.69 -16.88
CA SER A 50 7.61 -12.19 -18.06
C SER A 50 8.45 -10.96 -17.68
N GLU A 51 9.64 -10.84 -18.27
CA GLU A 51 10.56 -9.71 -18.02
C GLU A 51 9.86 -8.36 -18.22
N ARG A 52 9.05 -8.27 -19.28
CA ARG A 52 8.23 -7.08 -19.57
C ARG A 52 7.24 -6.75 -18.44
N ASN A 53 6.58 -7.75 -17.86
CA ASN A 53 5.62 -7.51 -16.79
C ASN A 53 6.34 -7.08 -15.49
N ILE A 54 7.47 -7.72 -15.19
CA ILE A 54 8.32 -7.36 -14.06
C ILE A 54 8.79 -5.90 -14.16
N GLU A 55 9.28 -5.47 -15.33
CA GLU A 55 9.67 -4.07 -15.56
C GLU A 55 8.51 -3.11 -15.31
N LYS A 56 7.31 -3.43 -15.79
CA LYS A 56 6.11 -2.60 -15.57
C LYS A 56 5.72 -2.53 -14.08
N LEU A 57 5.85 -3.62 -13.34
CA LEU A 57 5.62 -3.65 -11.89
C LEU A 57 6.63 -2.76 -11.15
N ILE A 58 7.91 -2.81 -11.53
CA ILE A 58 8.94 -1.93 -10.99
C ILE A 58 8.58 -0.46 -11.25
N GLN A 59 8.20 -0.12 -12.49
CA GLN A 59 7.80 1.25 -12.84
C GLN A 59 6.55 1.72 -12.09
N ALA A 60 5.59 0.83 -11.86
CA ALA A 60 4.41 1.12 -11.05
C ALA A 60 4.80 1.44 -9.59
N GLY A 61 5.73 0.68 -9.02
CA GLY A 61 6.30 0.92 -7.69
C GLY A 61 7.04 2.25 -7.59
N LEU A 62 7.94 2.54 -8.54
CA LEU A 62 8.67 3.82 -8.60
C LEU A 62 7.71 5.01 -8.69
N SER A 63 6.72 4.93 -9.58
CA SER A 63 5.71 5.98 -9.72
C SER A 63 4.91 6.19 -8.44
N TYR A 64 4.56 5.12 -7.72
CA TYR A 64 3.88 5.22 -6.44
C TYR A 64 4.74 5.91 -5.38
N VAL A 65 6.04 5.58 -5.31
CA VAL A 65 6.98 6.23 -4.39
C VAL A 65 7.08 7.72 -4.67
N ASP A 66 7.21 8.11 -5.95
CA ASP A 66 7.28 9.51 -6.35
C ASP A 66 6.01 10.28 -5.98
N GLU A 67 4.83 9.70 -6.22
CA GLU A 67 3.54 10.32 -5.92
C GLU A 67 3.23 10.41 -4.42
N ASN A 68 3.80 9.52 -3.60
CA ASN A 68 3.50 9.42 -2.17
C ASN A 68 4.70 9.73 -1.27
N LYS A 69 5.72 10.39 -1.82
CA LYS A 69 7.00 10.65 -1.14
C LYS A 69 6.84 11.27 0.24
N GLU A 70 5.98 12.28 0.38
CA GLU A 70 5.76 12.95 1.67
C GLU A 70 5.20 12.01 2.74
N MET A 71 4.23 11.16 2.37
CA MET A 71 3.62 10.17 3.27
C MET A 71 4.65 9.12 3.71
N LEU A 72 5.46 8.63 2.76
CA LEU A 72 6.52 7.66 3.02
C LEU A 72 7.63 8.27 3.91
N ASP A 73 8.05 9.50 3.63
CA ASP A 73 9.04 10.22 4.44
C ASP A 73 8.52 10.45 5.87
N GLN A 74 7.25 10.81 6.03
CA GLN A 74 6.62 10.92 7.34
C GLN A 74 6.63 9.60 8.09
N LEU A 75 6.29 8.50 7.42
CA LEU A 75 6.31 7.15 7.99
C LEU A 75 7.74 6.77 8.44
N VAL A 76 8.74 7.00 7.60
CA VAL A 76 10.16 6.72 7.91
C VAL A 76 10.63 7.55 9.10
N ARG A 77 10.33 8.86 9.14
CA ARG A 77 10.68 9.72 10.28
C ARG A 77 10.09 9.20 11.59
N LYS A 78 8.83 8.73 11.55
CA LYS A 78 8.16 8.15 12.70
C LYS A 78 8.83 6.85 13.16
N LEU A 79 9.24 5.98 12.23
CA LEU A 79 9.97 4.76 12.57
C LEU A 79 11.34 5.05 13.18
N ILE A 80 12.09 6.00 12.62
CA ILE A 80 13.40 6.42 13.15
C ILE A 80 13.27 7.04 14.54
N TYR A 81 12.29 7.92 14.76
CA TYR A 81 12.07 8.58 16.04
C TYR A 81 11.73 7.59 17.18
N ASN A 82 11.05 6.49 16.85
CA ASN A 82 10.68 5.47 17.83
C ASN A 82 11.67 4.29 17.87
N LYS A 83 12.86 4.44 17.27
CA LYS A 83 13.92 3.43 17.35
C LYS A 83 14.48 3.43 18.77
N ILE A 84 14.30 2.30 19.47
CA ILE A 84 14.85 2.02 20.81
C ILE A 84 16.36 1.87 20.71
#